data_AF-A0AA35W833-F1
#
_entry.id   AF-A0AA35W833-F1
#
_cell.length_a   1.000
_cell.length_b   1.000
_cell.length_c   1.000
_cell.angle_alpha   90.00
_cell.angle_beta   90.00
_cell.angle_gamma   90.00
#
_symmetry.space_group_name_H-M   'P 1'
#
loop_
_entity.id
_entity.type
_entity.pdbx_description
1 polymer ?
#
loop_
_entity_poly.entity_id
_entity_poly.type
_entity_poly.pdbx_seq_one_letter_code
_entity_poly.pdbx_strand_id
1 'polypeptide(L)'
;MAERGRPRRGRIEKKGTFVCEICGLSTPFHSFGQTCPFAKSLVLLEEAFVARDPFNPDPQPLILGSQCTSCRRVVCVSSSCSVFYTKRFCIECVKKNLDEFPKEIQQELAKSQQ
;
A
#
# COMPACT_ATOMS: atom_id res chain seq x y z
N MET A 1 26.99 38.39 -5.03
CA MET A 1 26.73 36.97 -4.74
C MET A 1 25.23 36.80 -4.62
N ALA A 2 24.57 36.22 -5.64
CA ALA A 2 23.11 36.06 -5.66
C ALA A 2 22.77 34.59 -5.36
N GLU A 3 22.10 34.35 -4.23
CA GLU A 3 21.59 33.02 -3.88
C GLU A 3 20.43 32.66 -4.83
N ARG A 4 20.70 31.69 -5.70
CA ARG A 4 19.71 31.14 -6.62
C ARG A 4 18.68 30.39 -5.79
N GLY A 5 17.48 30.96 -5.66
CA GLY A 5 16.32 30.27 -5.12
C GLY A 5 16.12 28.95 -5.87
N ARG A 6 16.29 27.82 -5.18
CA ARG A 6 16.03 26.49 -5.76
C ARG A 6 14.56 26.42 -6.19
N PRO A 7 14.25 25.88 -7.37
CA PRO A 7 12.87 25.63 -7.76
C PRO A 7 12.24 24.68 -6.73
N ARG A 8 11.09 25.07 -6.16
CA ARG A 8 10.26 24.17 -5.34
C ARG A 8 9.82 23.04 -6.25
N ARG A 9 10.45 21.85 -6.13
CA ARG A 9 10.00 20.64 -6.82
C ARG A 9 8.61 20.30 -6.29
N GLY A 10 7.56 20.78 -6.97
CA GLY A 10 6.21 20.29 -6.80
C GLY A 10 6.22 18.80 -7.08
N ARG A 11 6.05 17.99 -6.03
CA ARG A 11 5.98 16.54 -6.16
C ARG A 11 4.63 16.22 -6.81
N ILE A 12 4.67 15.70 -8.03
CA ILE A 12 3.48 15.40 -8.84
C ILE A 12 2.61 14.37 -8.08
N GLU A 13 1.42 14.78 -7.65
CA GLU A 13 0.40 13.85 -7.15
C GLU A 13 -0.16 13.07 -8.36
N LYS A 14 0.17 11.78 -8.45
CA LYS A 14 -0.44 10.90 -9.45
C LYS A 14 -1.85 10.55 -8.98
N LYS A 15 -2.84 11.26 -9.50
CA LYS A 15 -4.26 10.93 -9.31
C LYS A 15 -4.64 9.80 -10.25
N GLY A 16 -5.30 8.77 -9.72
CA GLY A 16 -5.80 7.64 -10.50
C GLY A 16 -6.78 6.80 -9.68
N THR A 17 -7.20 5.69 -10.27
CA THR A 17 -8.08 4.72 -9.60
C THR A 17 -7.27 3.50 -9.18
N PHE A 18 -7.31 3.18 -7.90
CA PHE A 18 -6.80 1.93 -7.37
C PHE A 18 -7.88 0.87 -7.60
N VAL A 19 -7.50 -0.30 -8.13
CA VAL A 19 -8.41 -1.44 -8.30
C VAL A 19 -7.74 -2.69 -7.75
N CYS A 20 -8.33 -3.29 -6.71
CA CYS A 20 -7.88 -4.58 -6.19
C CYS A 20 -8.24 -5.69 -7.17
N GLU A 21 -7.26 -6.44 -7.65
CA GLU A 21 -7.46 -7.52 -8.61
C GLU A 21 -8.09 -8.78 -8.00
N ILE A 22 -8.28 -8.84 -6.68
CA ILE A 22 -8.92 -9.99 -6.00
C ILE A 22 -10.40 -9.71 -5.72
N CYS A 23 -10.69 -8.65 -4.97
CA CYS A 23 -12.06 -8.33 -4.56
C CYS A 23 -12.75 -7.26 -5.42
N GLY A 24 -12.05 -6.65 -6.38
CA GLY A 24 -12.60 -5.60 -7.23
C GLY A 24 -12.76 -4.23 -6.55
N LEU A 25 -12.31 -4.06 -5.30
CA LEU A 25 -12.35 -2.77 -4.60
C LEU A 25 -11.73 -1.68 -5.47
N SER A 26 -12.53 -0.67 -5.81
CA SER A 26 -12.15 0.43 -6.68
C SER A 26 -12.32 1.76 -5.95
N THR A 27 -11.25 2.55 -5.83
CA THR A 27 -11.28 3.85 -5.14
C THR A 27 -10.20 4.79 -5.66
N PRO A 28 -10.41 6.12 -5.66
CA PRO A 28 -9.37 7.06 -6.05
C PRO A 28 -8.13 7.00 -5.12
N PHE A 29 -6.94 7.14 -5.71
CA PHE A 29 -5.69 7.33 -4.97
C PHE A 29 -4.98 8.62 -5.40
N HIS A 30 -4.11 9.12 -4.54
CA HIS A 30 -3.40 10.39 -4.70
C HIS A 30 -1.90 10.22 -4.99
N SER A 31 -1.30 9.13 -4.50
CA SER A 31 0.10 8.80 -4.78
C SER A 31 0.36 7.29 -4.71
N PHE A 32 1.39 6.84 -5.43
CA PHE A 32 1.97 5.52 -5.28
C PHE A 32 3.45 5.63 -4.93
N GLY A 33 3.91 4.86 -3.96
CA GLY A 33 5.31 4.79 -3.53
C GLY A 33 5.47 4.83 -2.01
N GLN A 34 6.71 4.89 -1.54
CA GLN A 34 7.01 4.91 -0.11
C GLN A 34 6.84 6.29 0.55
N THR A 35 6.94 7.37 -0.23
CA THR A 35 6.83 8.73 0.31
C THR A 35 5.48 9.34 0.00
N CYS A 36 4.83 9.92 1.01
CA CYS A 36 3.55 10.62 0.86
C CYS A 36 3.81 12.11 0.59
N PRO A 37 3.42 12.68 -0.58
CA PRO A 37 3.63 14.11 -0.88
C PRO A 37 2.98 15.06 0.13
N PHE A 38 1.85 14.65 0.68
CA PHE A 38 1.03 15.44 1.61
C PHE A 38 1.31 15.14 3.09
N ALA A 39 2.12 14.11 3.41
CA ALA A 39 2.54 13.76 4.77
C ALA A 39 4.07 13.61 4.82
N LYS A 40 4.78 14.74 4.88
CA LYS A 40 6.24 14.84 4.64
C LYS A 40 7.12 14.18 5.70
N SER A 41 6.59 13.93 6.90
CA SER A 41 7.29 13.27 8.00
C SER A 41 7.11 11.74 8.02
N LEU A 42 6.33 11.17 7.08
CA LEU A 42 6.03 9.75 7.02
C LEU A 42 6.68 9.10 5.80
N VAL A 43 7.29 7.94 6.03
CA VAL A 43 7.81 7.03 4.99
C VAL A 43 7.23 5.65 5.25
N LEU A 44 6.63 5.06 4.22
CA LEU A 44 6.03 3.73 4.28
C LEU A 44 7.11 2.66 4.10
N LEU A 45 6.90 1.52 4.78
CA LEU A 45 7.77 0.35 4.67
C LEU A 45 7.65 -0.37 3.31
N GLU A 46 6.60 -0.06 2.53
CA GLU A 46 6.37 -0.57 1.18
C GLU A 46 5.94 0.53 0.21
N GLU A 47 6.10 0.29 -1.09
CA GLU A 47 5.45 1.11 -2.10
C GLU A 47 3.95 0.84 -2.07
N ALA A 48 3.14 1.82 -1.68
CA ALA A 48 1.69 1.62 -1.55
C ALA A 48 0.89 2.65 -2.34
N PHE A 49 -0.34 2.29 -2.70
CA PHE A 49 -1.35 3.21 -3.17
C PHE A 49 -1.95 3.93 -1.97
N VAL A 50 -1.87 5.26 -1.97
CA VAL A 50 -2.26 6.09 -0.83
C VAL A 50 -3.30 7.11 -1.25
N ALA A 51 -4.35 7.24 -0.47
CA ALA A 51 -5.32 8.32 -0.53
C ALA A 51 -5.15 9.28 0.65
N ARG A 52 -5.72 10.48 0.54
CA ARG A 52 -5.91 11.34 1.70
C ARG A 52 -7.08 10.79 2.51
N ASP A 53 -6.92 10.71 3.82
CA ASP A 53 -8.01 10.31 4.71
C ASP A 53 -9.16 11.33 4.64
N PRO A 54 -10.38 10.96 4.18
CA PRO A 54 -11.50 11.89 4.09
C PRO A 54 -12.17 12.17 5.44
N PHE A 55 -11.84 11.40 6.49
CA PHE A 55 -12.43 11.53 7.82
C PHE A 55 -11.50 12.26 8.80
N ASN A 56 -10.28 12.60 8.38
CA ASN A 56 -9.31 13.30 9.19
C ASN A 56 -9.14 14.74 8.70
N PRO A 57 -9.31 15.76 9.54
CA PRO A 57 -9.07 17.15 9.16
C PRO A 57 -7.59 17.41 8.83
N ASP A 58 -6.67 16.66 9.45
CA ASP A 58 -5.26 16.70 9.12
C ASP A 58 -4.96 15.75 7.95
N PRO A 59 -4.06 16.12 7.01
CA PRO A 59 -3.76 15.32 5.83
C PRO A 59 -2.95 14.07 6.19
N GLN A 60 -3.64 13.06 6.73
CA GLN A 60 -3.07 11.75 7.03
C GLN A 60 -3.18 10.81 5.81
N PRO A 61 -2.15 9.96 5.58
CA PRO A 61 -2.18 8.99 4.50
C PRO A 61 -3.03 7.77 4.86
N LEU A 62 -4.03 7.48 4.02
CA LEU A 62 -4.79 6.24 4.05
C LEU A 62 -4.18 5.25 3.04
N ILE A 63 -3.67 4.12 3.55
CA ILE A 63 -3.10 3.06 2.72
C ILE A 63 -4.23 2.19 2.16
N LEU A 64 -4.35 2.16 0.84
CA LEU A 64 -5.40 1.39 0.15
C LEU A 64 -4.95 -0.05 -0.16
N GLY A 65 -3.66 -0.21 -0.48
CA GLY A 65 -3.08 -1.48 -0.91
C GLY A 65 -1.71 -1.29 -1.53
N SER A 66 -1.16 -2.37 -2.08
CA SER A 66 0.13 -2.39 -2.78
C SER A 66 0.11 -3.45 -3.89
N GLN A 67 1.22 -3.58 -4.62
CA GLN A 67 1.45 -4.68 -5.54
C GLN A 67 2.03 -5.88 -4.78
N CYS A 68 1.50 -7.08 -5.04
CA CYS A 68 2.07 -8.29 -4.49
C CYS A 68 3.55 -8.42 -4.91
N THR A 69 4.42 -8.71 -3.96
CA THR A 69 5.86 -8.85 -4.23
C THR A 69 6.18 -10.00 -5.18
N SER A 70 5.41 -11.09 -5.11
CA SER A 70 5.64 -12.30 -5.91
C SER A 70 5.06 -12.19 -7.33
N CYS A 71 3.80 -11.75 -7.48
CA CYS A 71 3.11 -11.74 -8.78
C CYS A 71 2.77 -10.35 -9.33
N ARG A 72 3.09 -9.28 -8.61
CA ARG A 72 2.84 -7.86 -8.97
C ARG A 72 1.38 -7.43 -9.10
N ARG A 73 0.41 -8.32 -8.89
CA ARG A 73 -1.02 -7.98 -8.84
C ARG A 73 -1.30 -6.91 -7.78
N VAL A 74 -2.13 -5.93 -8.11
CA VAL A 74 -2.61 -4.88 -7.20
C VAL A 74 -3.61 -5.49 -6.23
N VAL A 75 -3.33 -5.39 -4.93
CA VAL A 75 -4.14 -5.99 -3.87
C VAL A 75 -4.38 -5.01 -2.72
N CYS A 76 -5.60 -4.98 -2.19
CA CYS A 76 -5.98 -4.08 -1.11
C CYS A 76 -5.49 -4.57 0.25
N VAL A 77 -5.58 -3.71 1.27
CA VAL A 77 -5.17 -4.01 2.65
C VAL A 77 -6.01 -5.06 3.38
N SER A 78 -7.15 -5.48 2.81
CA SER A 78 -8.00 -6.50 3.42
C SER A 78 -7.25 -7.83 3.56
N SER A 79 -7.39 -8.48 4.73
CA SER A 79 -6.79 -9.78 5.05
C SER A 79 -7.26 -10.91 4.12
N SER A 80 -8.43 -10.76 3.49
CA SER A 80 -8.92 -11.70 2.46
C SER A 80 -8.16 -11.60 1.13
N CYS A 81 -7.49 -10.46 0.88
CA CYS A 81 -6.80 -10.18 -0.38
C CYS A 81 -5.28 -10.23 -0.22
N SER A 82 -4.75 -9.75 0.90
CA SER A 82 -3.31 -9.69 1.09
C SER A 82 -2.88 -9.69 2.56
N VAL A 83 -1.60 -9.99 2.76
CA VAL A 83 -0.92 -9.91 4.06
C VAL A 83 0.31 -9.02 3.90
N PHE A 84 0.56 -8.17 4.89
CA PHE A 84 1.78 -7.37 4.99
C PHE A 84 2.63 -7.87 6.18
N TYR A 85 3.90 -8.14 5.94
CA TYR A 85 4.89 -8.43 6.98
C TYR A 85 6.10 -7.51 6.82
N THR A 86 7.05 -7.86 5.95
CA THR A 86 8.11 -6.96 5.45
C THR A 86 7.75 -6.34 4.10
N LYS A 87 6.92 -7.06 3.33
CA LYS A 87 6.34 -6.65 2.06
C LYS A 87 4.93 -7.23 1.95
N ARG A 88 4.12 -6.73 1.01
CA ARG A 88 2.79 -7.26 0.74
C ARG A 88 2.80 -8.43 -0.22
N PHE A 89 2.01 -9.45 0.12
CA PHE A 89 1.76 -10.63 -0.70
C PHE A 89 0.27 -10.86 -0.83
N CYS A 90 -0.20 -11.20 -2.03
CA CYS A 90 -1.59 -11.58 -2.22
C CYS A 90 -1.85 -12.94 -1.57
N ILE A 91 -3.10 -13.19 -1.16
CA ILE A 91 -3.45 -14.40 -0.42
C ILE A 91 -3.13 -15.68 -1.21
N GLU A 92 -3.25 -15.64 -2.54
CA GLU A 92 -2.91 -16.74 -3.43
C GLU A 92 -1.40 -17.06 -3.41
N CYS A 93 -0.54 -16.03 -3.44
CA CYS A 93 0.91 -16.21 -3.35
C CYS A 93 1.33 -16.69 -1.97
N VAL A 94 0.66 -16.25 -0.90
CA VAL A 94 0.96 -16.74 0.45
C VAL A 94 0.60 -18.22 0.56
N LYS A 95 -0.58 -18.64 0.09
CA LYS A 95 -0.98 -20.05 0.09
C LYS A 95 -0.03 -20.96 -0.71
N LYS A 96 0.54 -20.46 -1.82
CA LYS A 96 1.49 -21.21 -2.66
C LYS A 96 2.86 -21.41 -2.02
N ASN A 97 3.26 -20.54 -1.09
CA ASN A 97 4.59 -20.56 -0.47
C ASN A 97 4.46 -20.49 1.06
N LEU A 98 3.40 -21.10 1.62
CA LEU A 98 2.98 -20.91 3.02
C LEU A 98 4.09 -21.29 4.01
N ASP A 99 4.87 -22.29 3.65
CA ASP A 99 6.02 -22.84 4.36
C ASP A 99 7.20 -21.88 4.46
N GLU A 100 7.32 -20.89 3.56
CA GLU A 100 8.35 -19.83 3.65
C GLU A 100 7.96 -18.70 4.61
N PHE A 101 6.69 -18.61 5.00
CA PHE A 101 6.22 -17.56 5.91
C PHE A 101 6.40 -17.97 7.37
N PRO A 102 6.61 -17.01 8.30
CA PRO A 102 6.65 -17.27 9.74
C PRO A 102 5.38 -17.96 10.24
N LYS A 103 5.50 -18.78 11.30
CA LYS A 103 4.40 -19.61 11.84
C LYS A 103 3.18 -18.78 12.23
N GLU A 104 3.39 -17.54 12.68
CA GLU A 104 2.34 -16.59 13.04
C GLU A 104 1.41 -16.31 11.84
N ILE A 105 1.98 -16.09 10.65
CA ILE A 105 1.22 -15.88 9.42
C ILE A 105 0.50 -17.15 9.00
N GLN A 106 1.17 -18.31 9.13
CA GLN A 106 0.55 -19.60 8.82
C GLN A 106 -0.69 -19.85 9.70
N GLN A 107 -0.62 -19.52 10.99
CA GLN A 107 -1.73 -19.68 11.95
C GLN A 107 -2.88 -18.71 11.70
N GLU A 108 -2.61 -17.43 11.42
CA GLU A 108 -3.65 -16.43 11.14
C GLU A 108 -4.46 -16.79 9.87
N LEU A 109 -3.79 -17.35 8.88
CA LEU A 109 -4.44 -17.83 7.65
C LEU A 109 -5.25 -19.11 7.84
N ALA A 110 -4.89 -19.94 8.83
CA ALA A 110 -5.67 -21.11 9.20
C ALA A 110 -6.96 -20.71 9.94
N LYS A 111 -6.91 -19.70 10.80
CA LYS A 111 -8.09 -19.20 11.56
C LYS A 111 -9.11 -18.49 10.67
N SER A 112 -8.66 -17.80 9.62
CA SER A 112 -9.53 -17.06 8.70
C SER A 112 -10.35 -17.97 7.75
N GLN A 113 -10.21 -19.30 7.86
CA GLN A 113 -10.95 -20.31 7.09
C GLN A 113 -12.07 -20.99 7.90
N GLN A 114 -12.39 -20.47 9.09
CA GLN A 114 -13.43 -21.02 9.97
C GLN A 114 -14.59 -20.05 10.17
#